data_AF-A0A950BJV0-F1
#
_entry.id   AF-A0A950BJV0-F1
#
_cell.length_a   1.000
_cell.length_b   1.000
_cell.length_c   1.000
_cell.angle_alpha   90.00
_cell.angle_beta   90.00
_cell.angle_gamma   90.00
#
_symmetry.space_group_name_H-M   'P 1'
#
loop_
_entity.id
_entity.type
_entity.pdbx_description
1 polymer ?
#
loop_
_entity_poly.entity_id
_entity_poly.type
_entity_poly.pdbx_seq_one_letter_code
_entity_poly.pdbx_strand_id
1 'polypeptide(L)'
;MGAKNIKAIAVRAATKVATADPAAVLAAARDLRERSFGPATAKYRELGTVANLLTFNRFATLPTRNFQSGSFEDAERLAAEALGPARRIARNSCASCTIGCEHIYADGSSRGVRLEYESLFALGPLCGVSDPAVVLRAAQACDLAGIDTITTGATIAFLMECAENGWISGRLEGSGRPLRFGDGEAVLEAIEALLNRRGVVGELLALGSREAAERIGGDAPALAPHVKGLELPGYDPRSLHTMALGLAVGTRGADHNRSGAYEADFSSRSDRRQGGPDSALAAIETEDRAAVMDSLILCKFLRGVFTDFYGEAAQMLSVVTGWPFTALELGTVAKRVVNARKCLNQRAGWTAGEDTLPSRLLTESPAQPGASFLSRSRLRTMIVAYYRERGWTEQGRVPERLRAELGLEDPAFG
;
A
#
# COMPACT_ATOMS: atom_id res chain seq x y z
N MET A 1 -10.20 6.85 16.06
CA MET A 1 -10.87 8.16 16.21
C MET A 1 -12.30 8.01 16.68
N GLY A 2 -13.17 7.27 15.96
CA GLY A 2 -14.55 6.99 16.37
C GLY A 2 -14.72 6.39 17.77
N ALA A 3 -13.89 5.41 18.16
CA ALA A 3 -13.90 4.83 19.51
C ALA A 3 -13.58 5.83 20.66
N LYS A 4 -13.05 7.02 20.32
CA LYS A 4 -12.82 8.12 21.28
C LYS A 4 -13.87 9.24 21.16
N ASN A 5 -14.95 9.02 20.39
CA ASN A 5 -16.02 9.99 20.11
C ASN A 5 -15.51 11.32 19.51
N ILE A 6 -14.41 11.29 18.76
CA ILE A 6 -13.89 12.48 18.07
C ILE A 6 -14.40 12.44 16.62
N LYS A 7 -15.17 13.45 16.19
CA LYS A 7 -15.69 13.52 14.81
C LYS A 7 -14.74 14.23 13.83
N ALA A 8 -14.06 15.28 14.29
CA ALA A 8 -13.12 16.05 13.48
C ALA A 8 -12.08 16.73 14.38
N ILE A 9 -10.95 17.13 13.80
CA ILE A 9 -9.96 18.01 14.41
C ILE A 9 -9.76 19.18 13.44
N ALA A 10 -10.10 20.40 13.87
CA ALA A 10 -9.94 21.61 13.06
C ALA A 10 -8.72 22.40 13.54
N VAL A 11 -7.84 22.78 12.61
CA VAL A 11 -6.60 23.51 12.92
C VAL A 11 -6.51 24.75 12.05
N ARG A 12 -6.22 25.90 12.67
CA ARG A 12 -5.87 27.16 11.98
C ARG A 12 -4.65 27.75 12.68
N ALA A 13 -3.61 28.04 11.92
CA ALA A 13 -2.41 28.70 12.42
C ALA A 13 -2.03 29.85 11.48
N ALA A 14 -1.61 30.97 12.05
CA ALA A 14 -0.99 32.09 11.33
C ALA A 14 0.52 32.19 11.60
N THR A 15 1.01 31.45 12.61
CA THR A 15 2.41 31.40 12.99
C THR A 15 3.24 30.77 11.88
N LYS A 16 4.25 31.48 11.40
CA LYS A 16 5.27 30.92 10.51
C LYS A 16 6.36 30.26 11.36
N VAL A 17 6.75 29.03 11.01
CA VAL A 17 7.87 28.36 11.64
C VAL A 17 9.16 29.03 11.17
N ALA A 18 10.01 29.45 12.10
CA ALA A 18 11.32 29.98 11.78
C ALA A 18 12.27 28.85 11.34
N THR A 19 13.06 29.09 10.31
CA THR A 19 14.09 28.17 9.82
C THR A 19 15.48 28.75 10.12
N ALA A 20 16.47 27.89 10.33
CA ALA A 20 17.83 28.33 10.64
C ALA A 20 18.48 29.15 9.53
N ASP A 21 18.30 28.76 8.26
CA ASP A 21 18.73 29.54 7.09
C ASP A 21 17.57 29.71 6.08
N PRO A 22 16.79 30.81 6.20
CA PRO A 22 15.66 31.06 5.30
C PRO A 22 16.04 31.16 3.82
N ALA A 23 17.23 31.67 3.49
CA ALA A 23 17.66 31.84 2.11
C ALA A 23 18.01 30.48 1.48
N ALA A 24 18.76 29.64 2.20
CA ALA A 24 19.10 28.29 1.75
C ALA A 24 17.85 27.39 1.65
N VAL A 25 16.91 27.48 2.59
CA VAL A 25 15.63 26.76 2.51
C VAL A 25 14.85 27.15 1.26
N LEU A 26 14.76 28.45 0.95
CA LEU A 26 14.09 28.92 -0.25
C LEU A 26 14.79 28.43 -1.53
N ALA A 27 16.12 28.41 -1.55
CA ALA A 27 16.90 27.89 -2.66
C ALA A 27 16.64 26.38 -2.88
N ALA A 28 16.69 25.57 -1.82
CA ALA A 28 16.40 24.14 -1.89
C ALA A 28 14.96 23.86 -2.35
N ALA A 29 13.98 24.63 -1.87
CA ALA A 29 12.59 24.50 -2.30
C ALA A 29 12.39 24.85 -3.79
N ARG A 30 13.10 25.87 -4.31
CA ARG A 30 13.06 26.25 -5.73
C ARG A 30 13.69 25.17 -6.61
N ASP A 31 14.86 24.67 -6.24
CA ASP A 31 15.53 23.59 -6.96
C ASP A 31 14.65 22.32 -7.02
N LEU A 32 14.11 21.88 -5.89
CA LEU A 32 13.24 20.70 -5.86
C LEU A 32 11.97 20.90 -6.68
N ARG A 33 11.39 22.12 -6.66
CA ARG A 33 10.26 22.49 -7.51
C ARG A 33 10.61 22.36 -8.99
N GLU A 34 11.74 22.90 -9.43
CA GLU A 34 12.17 22.83 -10.83
C GLU A 34 12.38 21.38 -11.27
N ARG A 35 13.14 20.60 -10.50
CA ARG A 35 13.38 19.18 -10.79
C ARG A 35 12.11 18.34 -10.76
N SER A 36 11.12 18.70 -9.93
CA SER A 36 9.84 17.98 -9.84
C SER A 36 8.98 18.07 -11.11
N PHE A 37 9.33 18.93 -12.08
CA PHE A 37 8.70 18.94 -13.40
C PHE A 37 9.38 18.00 -14.41
N GLY A 38 10.45 17.30 -14.00
CA GLY A 38 11.17 16.35 -14.83
C GLY A 38 10.42 15.05 -15.15
N PRO A 39 11.07 14.12 -15.87
CA PRO A 39 10.49 12.85 -16.31
C PRO A 39 10.08 11.93 -15.16
N ALA A 40 10.80 11.94 -14.03
CA ALA A 40 10.56 11.05 -12.89
C ALA A 40 9.14 11.17 -12.30
N THR A 41 8.51 12.32 -12.49
CA THR A 41 7.19 12.64 -11.95
C THR A 41 6.14 12.85 -13.04
N ALA A 42 6.51 12.81 -14.32
CA ALA A 42 5.63 13.12 -15.46
C ALA A 42 4.36 12.28 -15.47
N LYS A 43 4.48 10.96 -15.27
CA LYS A 43 3.33 10.05 -15.22
C LYS A 43 2.27 10.47 -14.20
N TYR A 44 2.71 10.97 -13.03
CA TYR A 44 1.80 11.39 -11.96
C TYR A 44 1.06 12.68 -12.32
N ARG A 45 1.66 13.57 -13.13
CA ARG A 45 1.02 14.83 -13.57
C ARG A 45 0.07 14.62 -14.74
N GLU A 46 0.38 13.64 -15.59
CA GLU A 46 -0.32 13.42 -16.86
C GLU A 46 -1.52 12.51 -16.68
N LEU A 47 -1.32 11.31 -16.15
CA LEU A 47 -2.34 10.27 -16.03
C LEU A 47 -2.64 9.85 -14.58
N GLY A 48 -1.82 10.31 -13.63
CA GLY A 48 -1.98 9.99 -12.22
C GLY A 48 -1.47 8.58 -11.93
N THR A 49 -1.76 8.06 -10.74
CA THR A 49 -1.33 6.69 -10.39
C THR A 49 -2.07 5.63 -11.21
N VAL A 50 -3.29 5.92 -11.68
CA VAL A 50 -4.11 5.02 -12.53
C VAL A 50 -3.38 4.55 -13.79
N ALA A 51 -2.38 5.32 -14.27
CA ALA A 51 -1.48 4.90 -15.34
C ALA A 51 -0.79 3.54 -15.11
N ASN A 52 -0.64 3.12 -13.84
CA ASN A 52 -0.05 1.84 -13.49
C ASN A 52 -0.94 0.65 -13.91
N LEU A 53 -2.26 0.82 -14.08
CA LEU A 53 -3.20 -0.27 -14.30
C LEU A 53 -2.81 -1.18 -15.47
N LEU A 54 -2.68 -0.61 -16.67
CA LEU A 54 -2.35 -1.38 -17.87
C LEU A 54 -0.92 -1.94 -17.83
N THR A 55 0.00 -1.22 -17.20
CA THR A 55 1.37 -1.70 -16.99
C THR A 55 1.37 -2.94 -16.11
N PHE A 56 0.63 -2.93 -15.00
CA PHE A 56 0.57 -4.05 -14.07
C PHE A 56 -0.21 -5.23 -14.66
N ASN A 57 -1.24 -4.96 -15.45
CA ASN A 57 -1.97 -5.98 -16.20
C ASN A 57 -1.04 -6.71 -17.19
N ARG A 58 -0.30 -5.96 -18.01
CA ARG A 58 0.66 -6.49 -18.98
C ARG A 58 1.78 -7.30 -18.31
N PHE A 59 2.19 -6.91 -17.12
CA PHE A 59 3.20 -7.64 -16.35
C PHE A 59 2.65 -8.81 -15.53
N ALA A 60 1.35 -9.12 -15.64
CA ALA A 60 0.73 -10.20 -14.89
C ALA A 60 0.89 -9.99 -13.36
N THR A 61 0.69 -8.76 -12.92
CA THR A 61 0.84 -8.28 -11.53
C THR A 61 -0.39 -7.56 -10.98
N LEU A 62 -1.48 -7.46 -11.75
CA LEU A 62 -2.73 -6.83 -11.36
C LEU A 62 -3.63 -7.87 -10.66
N PRO A 63 -3.84 -7.81 -9.33
CA PRO A 63 -4.70 -8.77 -8.66
C PRO A 63 -6.14 -8.71 -9.19
N THR A 64 -6.67 -9.87 -9.54
CA THR A 64 -8.03 -10.02 -10.09
C THR A 64 -8.78 -11.11 -9.35
N ARG A 65 -10.04 -10.85 -8.99
CA ARG A 65 -10.97 -11.78 -8.30
C ARG A 65 -10.31 -12.45 -7.09
N ASN A 66 -10.07 -11.67 -6.03
CA ASN A 66 -9.36 -12.12 -4.82
C ASN A 66 -8.04 -12.89 -5.09
N PHE A 67 -7.18 -12.30 -5.93
CA PHE A 67 -5.88 -12.87 -6.30
C PHE A 67 -5.95 -14.26 -6.97
N GLN A 68 -7.06 -14.63 -7.62
CA GLN A 68 -7.13 -15.84 -8.45
C GLN A 68 -6.31 -15.70 -9.75
N SER A 69 -6.18 -14.47 -10.27
CA SER A 69 -5.38 -14.14 -11.45
C SER A 69 -4.55 -12.87 -11.20
N GLY A 70 -3.48 -12.70 -12.00
CA GLY A 70 -2.62 -11.50 -12.02
C GLY A 70 -2.91 -10.58 -13.21
N SER A 71 -3.99 -10.82 -13.96
CA SER A 71 -4.47 -9.98 -15.05
C SER A 71 -5.99 -9.93 -15.07
N PHE A 72 -6.54 -8.86 -15.61
CA PHE A 72 -7.95 -8.61 -15.81
C PHE A 72 -8.22 -8.37 -17.29
N GLU A 73 -9.13 -9.16 -17.84
CA GLU A 73 -9.50 -9.16 -19.25
C GLU A 73 -10.03 -7.80 -19.72
N ASP A 74 -10.72 -7.07 -18.84
CA ASP A 74 -11.37 -5.80 -19.13
C ASP A 74 -10.57 -4.58 -18.62
N ALA A 75 -9.27 -4.74 -18.31
CA ALA A 75 -8.45 -3.66 -17.73
C ALA A 75 -8.45 -2.37 -18.57
N GLU A 76 -8.55 -2.48 -19.90
CA GLU A 76 -8.61 -1.33 -20.81
C GLU A 76 -9.82 -0.42 -20.56
N ARG A 77 -10.95 -0.97 -20.11
CA ARG A 77 -12.15 -0.20 -19.80
C ARG A 77 -11.96 0.74 -18.61
N LEU A 78 -11.04 0.37 -17.71
CA LEU A 78 -10.71 1.12 -16.50
C LEU A 78 -9.42 1.95 -16.65
N ALA A 79 -8.76 1.91 -17.81
CA ALA A 79 -7.53 2.64 -18.04
C ALA A 79 -7.72 4.16 -17.93
N ALA A 80 -6.65 4.88 -17.59
CA ALA A 80 -6.70 6.34 -17.44
C ALA A 80 -7.21 7.04 -18.70
N GLU A 81 -6.89 6.48 -19.87
CA GLU A 81 -7.31 6.91 -21.20
C GLU A 81 -8.82 6.73 -21.41
N ALA A 82 -9.37 5.57 -21.01
CA ALA A 82 -10.80 5.29 -21.10
C ALA A 82 -11.62 6.16 -20.14
N LEU A 83 -11.05 6.47 -18.97
CA LEU A 83 -11.62 7.43 -18.02
C LEU A 83 -11.45 8.90 -18.46
N GLY A 84 -10.65 9.15 -19.50
CA GLY A 84 -10.27 10.47 -20.00
C GLY A 84 -11.44 11.42 -20.29
N PRO A 85 -12.52 10.99 -20.97
CA PRO A 85 -13.69 11.85 -21.23
C PRO A 85 -14.41 12.32 -19.96
N ALA A 86 -14.39 11.51 -18.90
CA ALA A 86 -14.95 11.87 -17.60
C ALA A 86 -13.95 12.68 -16.76
N ARG A 87 -12.65 12.63 -17.06
CA ARG A 87 -11.62 13.30 -16.26
C ARG A 87 -11.75 14.82 -16.38
N ARG A 88 -12.23 15.46 -15.32
CA ARG A 88 -12.09 16.90 -15.15
C ARG A 88 -10.64 17.14 -14.73
N ILE A 89 -9.85 17.77 -15.58
CA ILE A 89 -8.49 18.18 -15.22
C ILE A 89 -8.58 19.38 -14.26
N ALA A 90 -9.09 19.16 -13.05
CA ALA A 90 -8.78 19.98 -11.90
C ALA A 90 -7.55 19.34 -11.28
N ARG A 91 -6.35 19.81 -11.66
CA ARG A 91 -5.11 19.38 -11.03
C ARG A 91 -5.10 19.91 -9.60
N ASN A 92 -5.66 19.14 -8.68
CA ASN A 92 -5.51 19.43 -7.27
C ASN A 92 -4.12 19.02 -6.81
N SER A 93 -3.63 19.70 -5.79
CA SER A 93 -2.30 19.47 -5.24
C SER A 93 -2.38 19.52 -3.72
N CYS A 94 -1.58 18.67 -3.08
CA CYS A 94 -1.28 18.81 -1.67
C CYS A 94 -0.63 20.17 -1.39
N ALA A 95 -0.63 20.61 -0.12
CA ALA A 95 0.01 21.85 0.28
C ALA A 95 1.46 21.93 -0.24
N SER A 96 1.80 23.03 -0.91
CA SER A 96 3.12 23.31 -1.50
C SER A 96 3.60 22.31 -2.57
N CYS A 97 2.72 21.43 -3.08
CA CYS A 97 3.08 20.43 -4.08
C CYS A 97 2.99 20.99 -5.51
N THR A 98 4.03 20.75 -6.31
CA THR A 98 4.13 21.19 -7.72
C THR A 98 3.77 20.09 -8.72
N ILE A 99 3.66 18.83 -8.26
CA ILE A 99 3.32 17.68 -9.10
C ILE A 99 1.83 17.70 -9.45
N GLY A 100 0.96 17.93 -8.46
CA GLY A 100 -0.50 17.92 -8.69
C GLY A 100 -1.00 16.56 -9.18
N CYS A 101 -0.66 15.49 -8.45
CA CYS A 101 -0.98 14.11 -8.82
C CYS A 101 -2.43 13.69 -8.53
N GLU A 102 -3.22 14.54 -7.87
CA GLU A 102 -4.62 14.23 -7.58
C GLU A 102 -5.48 14.44 -8.82
N HIS A 103 -6.12 13.37 -9.28
CA HIS A 103 -6.95 13.37 -10.47
C HIS A 103 -8.42 13.19 -10.10
N ILE A 104 -9.26 14.11 -10.58
CA ILE A 104 -10.70 14.14 -10.29
C ILE A 104 -11.48 13.75 -11.54
N TYR A 105 -12.39 12.80 -11.38
CA TYR A 105 -13.23 12.27 -12.44
C TYR A 105 -14.68 12.70 -12.22
N ALA A 106 -15.37 13.08 -13.29
CA ALA A 106 -16.78 13.39 -13.27
C ALA A 106 -17.61 12.11 -13.14
N ASP A 107 -18.52 12.12 -12.18
CA ASP A 107 -19.48 11.06 -11.87
C ASP A 107 -20.94 11.57 -12.00
N GLY A 108 -21.11 12.76 -12.59
CA GLY A 108 -22.38 13.48 -12.61
C GLY A 108 -22.58 14.43 -11.42
N SER A 109 -21.74 14.35 -10.38
CA SER A 109 -21.77 15.31 -9.26
C SER A 109 -20.98 16.60 -9.56
N SER A 110 -21.23 17.64 -8.75
CA SER A 110 -20.48 18.89 -8.84
C SER A 110 -19.04 18.77 -8.33
N ARG A 111 -18.77 17.82 -7.43
CA ARG A 111 -17.45 17.62 -6.80
C ARG A 111 -16.54 16.70 -7.60
N GLY A 112 -17.10 15.72 -8.29
CA GLY A 112 -16.34 14.62 -8.89
C GLY A 112 -15.73 13.69 -7.83
N VAL A 113 -14.93 12.73 -8.29
CA VAL A 113 -14.34 11.66 -7.48
C VAL A 113 -12.83 11.65 -7.69
N ARG A 114 -12.07 11.69 -6.59
CA ARG A 114 -10.62 11.45 -6.65
C ARG A 114 -10.39 9.96 -6.81
N LEU A 115 -9.57 9.56 -7.78
CA LEU A 115 -9.25 8.16 -8.00
C LEU A 115 -7.75 7.93 -8.10
N GLU A 116 -7.27 7.01 -7.27
CA GLU A 116 -5.92 6.48 -7.29
C GLU A 116 -5.93 5.03 -7.78
N TYR A 117 -4.78 4.54 -8.24
CA TYR A 117 -4.61 3.15 -8.67
C TYR A 117 -5.10 2.14 -7.62
N GLU A 118 -4.75 2.35 -6.35
CA GLU A 118 -5.11 1.43 -5.27
C GLU A 118 -6.63 1.31 -5.07
N SER A 119 -7.36 2.43 -5.13
CA SER A 119 -8.82 2.42 -5.07
C SER A 119 -9.44 1.75 -6.29
N LEU A 120 -8.88 2.02 -7.48
CA LEU A 120 -9.36 1.46 -8.74
C LEU A 120 -9.17 -0.06 -8.80
N PHE A 121 -8.01 -0.59 -8.41
CA PHE A 121 -7.80 -2.05 -8.45
C PHE A 121 -8.71 -2.75 -7.44
N ALA A 122 -8.80 -2.22 -6.21
CA ALA A 122 -9.49 -2.88 -5.10
C ALA A 122 -11.00 -2.96 -5.33
N LEU A 123 -11.60 -1.90 -5.89
CA LEU A 123 -13.04 -1.81 -6.14
C LEU A 123 -13.43 -2.22 -7.56
N GLY A 124 -12.45 -2.48 -8.43
CA GLY A 124 -12.63 -2.90 -9.82
C GLY A 124 -12.14 -4.34 -10.05
N PRO A 125 -10.95 -4.56 -10.66
CA PRO A 125 -10.37 -5.87 -10.95
C PRO A 125 -10.41 -6.88 -9.81
N LEU A 126 -10.09 -6.46 -8.58
CA LEU A 126 -10.08 -7.37 -7.44
C LEU A 126 -11.47 -7.95 -7.13
N CYS A 127 -12.53 -7.17 -7.39
CA CYS A 127 -13.94 -7.58 -7.32
C CYS A 127 -14.50 -8.06 -8.68
N GLY A 128 -13.67 -8.14 -9.73
CA GLY A 128 -14.07 -8.50 -11.09
C GLY A 128 -14.93 -7.47 -11.82
N VAL A 129 -15.02 -6.23 -11.32
CA VAL A 129 -15.87 -5.16 -11.88
C VAL A 129 -15.11 -4.35 -12.93
N SER A 130 -15.71 -4.17 -14.11
CA SER A 130 -15.13 -3.42 -15.25
C SER A 130 -15.89 -2.16 -15.65
N ASP A 131 -16.92 -1.75 -14.90
CA ASP A 131 -17.65 -0.51 -15.13
C ASP A 131 -16.99 0.67 -14.39
N PRO A 132 -16.41 1.65 -15.11
CA PRO A 132 -15.87 2.87 -14.53
C PRO A 132 -16.81 3.62 -13.59
N ALA A 133 -18.09 3.74 -13.94
CA ALA A 133 -19.05 4.53 -13.18
C ALA A 133 -19.31 3.89 -11.81
N VAL A 134 -19.37 2.56 -11.77
CA VAL A 134 -19.47 1.81 -10.51
C VAL A 134 -18.22 2.02 -9.66
N VAL A 135 -17.02 1.88 -10.24
CA VAL A 135 -15.75 2.04 -9.49
C VAL A 135 -15.64 3.45 -8.90
N LEU A 136 -16.01 4.48 -9.67
CA LEU A 136 -16.04 5.87 -9.19
C LEU A 136 -17.05 6.06 -8.05
N ARG A 137 -18.28 5.52 -8.17
CA ARG A 137 -19.29 5.57 -7.10
C ARG A 137 -18.82 4.86 -5.83
N ALA A 138 -18.18 3.70 -5.97
CA ALA A 138 -17.65 2.94 -4.85
C ALA A 138 -16.49 3.68 -4.14
N ALA A 139 -15.57 4.26 -4.92
CA ALA A 139 -14.48 5.07 -4.38
C ALA A 139 -15.02 6.31 -3.63
N GLN A 140 -16.00 7.00 -4.20
CA GLN A 140 -16.65 8.14 -3.55
C GLN A 140 -17.35 7.74 -2.25
N ALA A 141 -18.05 6.60 -2.23
CA ALA A 141 -18.70 6.09 -1.03
C ALA A 141 -17.67 5.84 0.09
N CYS A 142 -16.51 5.26 -0.24
CA CYS A 142 -15.44 5.05 0.72
C CYS A 142 -14.86 6.37 1.25
N ASP A 143 -14.57 7.33 0.37
CA ASP A 143 -14.05 8.65 0.73
C ASP A 143 -15.03 9.41 1.65
N LEU A 144 -16.32 9.41 1.33
CA LEU A 144 -17.36 10.08 2.13
C LEU A 144 -17.56 9.42 3.51
N ALA A 145 -17.43 8.11 3.58
CA ALA A 145 -17.53 7.36 4.82
C ALA A 145 -16.27 7.41 5.68
N GLY A 146 -15.11 7.73 5.08
CA GLY A 146 -13.81 7.69 5.74
C GLY A 146 -13.32 6.28 6.01
N ILE A 147 -13.56 5.35 5.07
CA ILE A 147 -13.07 3.96 5.11
C ILE A 147 -12.01 3.74 4.03
N ASP A 148 -11.09 2.79 4.27
CA ASP A 148 -10.02 2.47 3.34
C ASP A 148 -10.52 1.66 2.14
N THR A 149 -10.23 2.12 0.93
CA THR A 149 -10.68 1.47 -0.32
C THR A 149 -10.01 0.12 -0.54
N ILE A 150 -8.73 -0.04 -0.16
CA ILE A 150 -8.00 -1.30 -0.31
C ILE A 150 -8.63 -2.38 0.57
N THR A 151 -8.72 -2.11 1.88
CA THR A 151 -9.33 -3.02 2.85
C THR A 151 -10.77 -3.35 2.50
N THR A 152 -11.56 -2.34 2.12
CA THR A 152 -12.96 -2.53 1.73
C THR A 152 -13.08 -3.45 0.52
N GLY A 153 -12.37 -3.15 -0.58
CA GLY A 153 -12.41 -3.94 -1.80
C GLY A 153 -11.86 -5.36 -1.61
N ALA A 154 -10.75 -5.51 -0.88
CA ALA A 154 -10.15 -6.81 -0.62
C ALA A 154 -11.03 -7.70 0.28
N THR A 155 -11.69 -7.13 1.29
CA THR A 155 -12.63 -7.88 2.12
C THR A 155 -13.89 -8.25 1.33
N ILE A 156 -14.42 -7.36 0.49
CA ILE A 156 -15.53 -7.68 -0.42
C ILE A 156 -15.17 -8.83 -1.36
N ALA A 157 -14.02 -8.75 -2.03
CA ALA A 157 -13.55 -9.79 -2.95
C ALA A 157 -13.35 -11.14 -2.24
N PHE A 158 -12.79 -11.13 -1.03
CA PHE A 158 -12.68 -12.32 -0.19
C PHE A 158 -14.05 -12.94 0.13
N LEU A 159 -15.05 -12.12 0.50
CA LEU A 159 -16.40 -12.61 0.79
C LEU A 159 -17.16 -13.07 -0.46
N MET A 160 -16.92 -12.47 -1.63
CA MET A 160 -17.42 -12.96 -2.92
C MET A 160 -16.96 -14.40 -3.14
N GLU A 161 -15.67 -14.68 -2.93
CA GLU A 161 -15.13 -16.01 -3.08
C GLU A 161 -15.63 -16.99 -2.01
N CYS A 162 -15.78 -16.55 -0.76
CA CYS A 162 -16.40 -17.37 0.29
C CYS A 162 -17.85 -17.74 -0.07
N ALA A 163 -18.60 -16.85 -0.72
CA ALA A 163 -19.95 -17.12 -1.19
C ALA A 163 -19.97 -18.09 -2.38
N GLU A 164 -19.03 -17.98 -3.32
CA GLU A 164 -18.87 -18.94 -4.43
C GLU A 164 -18.53 -20.35 -3.93
N ASN A 165 -17.73 -20.46 -2.86
CA ASN A 165 -17.42 -21.72 -2.18
C ASN A 165 -18.57 -22.24 -1.29
N GLY A 166 -19.65 -21.47 -1.14
CA GLY A 166 -20.81 -21.85 -0.32
C GLY A 166 -20.57 -21.80 1.19
N TRP A 167 -19.49 -21.14 1.66
CA TRP A 167 -19.19 -21.01 3.09
C TRP A 167 -20.04 -19.96 3.78
N ILE A 168 -20.55 -19.00 3.02
CA ILE A 168 -21.55 -18.02 3.46
C ILE A 168 -22.66 -17.94 2.41
N SER A 169 -23.85 -17.47 2.81
CA SER A 169 -24.96 -17.29 1.87
C SER A 169 -24.68 -16.26 0.78
N GLY A 170 -23.82 -15.26 1.10
CA GLY A 170 -23.52 -14.13 0.23
C GLY A 170 -24.74 -13.28 -0.13
N ARG A 171 -25.86 -13.38 0.58
CA ARG A 171 -27.08 -12.60 0.30
C ARG A 171 -27.03 -11.27 1.03
N LEU A 172 -27.20 -10.17 0.29
CA LEU A 172 -27.26 -8.82 0.85
C LEU A 172 -28.67 -8.55 1.41
N GLU A 173 -28.75 -8.18 2.69
CA GLU A 173 -30.02 -8.05 3.44
C GLU A 173 -30.87 -6.80 3.07
N GLY A 174 -30.59 -6.14 1.95
CA GLY A 174 -31.45 -5.09 1.38
C GLY A 174 -32.24 -5.59 0.17
N SER A 175 -31.52 -5.97 -0.88
CA SER A 175 -32.11 -6.40 -2.16
C SER A 175 -32.24 -7.91 -2.33
N GLY A 176 -31.57 -8.71 -1.47
CA GLY A 176 -31.38 -10.15 -1.69
C GLY A 176 -30.41 -10.48 -2.83
N ARG A 177 -29.73 -9.48 -3.40
CA ARG A 177 -28.72 -9.65 -4.44
C ARG A 177 -27.57 -10.53 -3.93
N PRO A 178 -27.11 -11.51 -4.72
CA PRO A 178 -25.98 -12.34 -4.36
C PRO A 178 -24.67 -11.55 -4.53
N LEU A 179 -23.77 -11.67 -3.55
CA LEU A 179 -22.42 -11.13 -3.58
C LEU A 179 -21.55 -11.99 -4.51
N ARG A 180 -21.31 -11.54 -5.74
CA ARG A 180 -20.61 -12.29 -6.80
C ARG A 180 -19.60 -11.40 -7.52
N PHE A 181 -18.50 -12.00 -7.97
CA PHE A 181 -17.53 -11.28 -8.80
C PHE A 181 -18.20 -10.71 -10.06
N GLY A 182 -17.81 -9.48 -10.42
CA GLY A 182 -18.35 -8.77 -11.58
C GLY A 182 -19.70 -8.09 -11.36
N ASP A 183 -20.39 -8.33 -10.24
CA ASP A 183 -21.60 -7.58 -9.89
C ASP A 183 -21.25 -6.28 -9.18
N GLY A 184 -21.16 -5.20 -9.98
CA GLY A 184 -20.84 -3.87 -9.49
C GLY A 184 -21.86 -3.28 -8.50
N GLU A 185 -23.14 -3.62 -8.66
CA GLU A 185 -24.18 -3.16 -7.74
C GLU A 185 -24.12 -3.94 -6.41
N ALA A 186 -23.68 -5.20 -6.43
CA ALA A 186 -23.38 -5.94 -5.21
C ALA A 186 -22.22 -5.29 -4.42
N VAL A 187 -21.19 -4.76 -5.09
CA VAL A 187 -20.11 -4.01 -4.42
C VAL A 187 -20.65 -2.77 -3.71
N LEU A 188 -21.48 -1.98 -4.38
CA LEU A 188 -22.05 -0.76 -3.79
C LEU A 188 -22.97 -1.06 -2.61
N GLU A 189 -23.83 -2.08 -2.73
CA GLU A 189 -24.70 -2.51 -1.64
C GLU A 189 -23.92 -3.16 -0.49
N ALA A 190 -22.81 -3.86 -0.77
CA ALA A 190 -21.90 -4.37 0.26
C ALA A 190 -21.23 -3.24 1.04
N ILE A 191 -20.83 -2.14 0.38
CA ILE A 191 -20.34 -0.94 1.07
C ILE A 191 -21.43 -0.36 1.97
N GLU A 192 -22.66 -0.22 1.49
CA GLU A 192 -23.78 0.23 2.33
C GLU A 192 -24.01 -0.70 3.54
N ALA A 193 -23.94 -2.02 3.32
CA ALA A 193 -24.08 -3.01 4.37
C ALA A 193 -22.96 -2.89 5.42
N LEU A 194 -21.71 -2.67 5.00
CA LEU A 194 -20.59 -2.38 5.91
C LEU A 194 -20.86 -1.15 6.77
N LEU A 195 -21.25 -0.03 6.15
CA LEU A 195 -21.47 1.25 6.85
C LEU A 195 -22.57 1.14 7.92
N ASN A 196 -23.56 0.30 7.68
CA ASN A 196 -24.70 0.09 8.58
C ASN A 196 -24.58 -1.18 9.42
N ARG A 197 -23.49 -1.95 9.28
CA ARG A 197 -23.33 -3.32 9.85
C ARG A 197 -24.57 -4.18 9.60
N ARG A 198 -25.11 -4.13 8.38
CA ARG A 198 -26.38 -4.78 8.03
C ARG A 198 -26.12 -6.21 7.55
N GLY A 199 -26.70 -7.16 8.27
CA GLY A 199 -26.67 -8.57 7.92
C GLY A 199 -25.30 -9.23 8.03
N VAL A 200 -25.25 -10.52 7.69
CA VAL A 200 -24.02 -11.33 7.80
C VAL A 200 -22.86 -10.72 7.01
N VAL A 201 -23.12 -10.23 5.80
CA VAL A 201 -22.10 -9.59 4.95
C VAL A 201 -21.58 -8.31 5.60
N GLY A 202 -22.47 -7.41 6.06
CA GLY A 202 -22.06 -6.15 6.70
C GLY A 202 -21.28 -6.37 8.00
N GLU A 203 -21.67 -7.35 8.80
CA GLU A 203 -20.96 -7.73 10.02
C GLU A 203 -19.55 -8.28 9.72
N LEU A 204 -19.41 -9.17 8.74
CA LEU A 204 -18.11 -9.71 8.35
C LEU A 204 -17.20 -8.64 7.74
N LEU A 205 -17.73 -7.78 6.87
CA LEU A 205 -16.96 -6.67 6.28
C LEU A 205 -16.40 -5.75 7.36
N ALA A 206 -17.16 -5.50 8.42
CA ALA A 206 -16.75 -4.59 9.49
C ALA A 206 -15.63 -5.13 10.40
N LEU A 207 -15.25 -6.40 10.23
CA LEU A 207 -14.15 -7.05 10.94
C LEU A 207 -12.82 -7.03 10.14
N GLY A 208 -12.88 -6.78 8.82
CA GLY A 208 -11.75 -6.99 7.92
C GLY A 208 -11.52 -8.47 7.58
N SER A 209 -10.64 -8.75 6.61
CA SER A 209 -10.52 -10.09 6.03
C SER A 209 -9.98 -11.14 7.00
N ARG A 210 -9.03 -10.79 7.88
CA ARG A 210 -8.43 -11.71 8.86
C ARG A 210 -9.48 -12.28 9.81
N GLU A 211 -10.15 -11.42 10.54
CA GLU A 211 -11.12 -11.80 11.57
C GLU A 211 -12.38 -12.39 10.92
N ALA A 212 -12.82 -11.88 9.76
CA ALA A 212 -13.90 -12.49 9.00
C ALA A 212 -13.56 -13.94 8.60
N ALA A 213 -12.34 -14.20 8.15
CA ALA A 213 -11.90 -15.54 7.78
C ALA A 213 -11.83 -16.49 8.97
N GLU A 214 -11.33 -16.02 10.12
CA GLU A 214 -11.33 -16.79 11.37
C GLU A 214 -12.76 -17.17 11.80
N ARG A 215 -13.72 -16.25 11.63
CA ARG A 215 -15.14 -16.48 11.96
C ARG A 215 -15.86 -17.41 10.99
N ILE A 216 -15.53 -17.35 9.69
CA ILE A 216 -16.07 -18.29 8.69
C ILE A 216 -15.49 -19.69 8.91
N GLY A 217 -14.20 -19.79 9.26
CA GLY A 217 -13.53 -21.05 9.51
C GLY A 217 -13.25 -21.87 8.25
N GLY A 218 -12.93 -23.15 8.43
CA GLY A 218 -12.55 -24.05 7.33
C GLY A 218 -11.32 -23.55 6.57
N ASP A 219 -11.41 -23.52 5.25
CA ASP A 219 -10.32 -23.08 4.36
C ASP A 219 -10.29 -21.56 4.15
N ALA A 220 -11.24 -20.79 4.71
CA ALA A 220 -11.32 -19.35 4.51
C ALA A 220 -10.04 -18.58 4.89
N PRO A 221 -9.35 -18.89 6.02
CA PRO A 221 -8.08 -18.23 6.36
C PRO A 221 -6.97 -18.42 5.32
N ALA A 222 -7.02 -19.48 4.50
CA ALA A 222 -6.03 -19.71 3.45
C ALA A 222 -6.18 -18.71 2.27
N LEU A 223 -7.37 -18.12 2.12
CA LEU A 223 -7.75 -17.22 1.02
C LEU A 223 -7.80 -15.75 1.43
N ALA A 224 -7.80 -15.45 2.73
CA ALA A 224 -7.90 -14.10 3.24
C ALA A 224 -6.68 -13.26 2.79
N PRO A 225 -6.87 -12.17 2.03
CA PRO A 225 -5.78 -11.47 1.37
C PRO A 225 -5.08 -10.49 2.32
N HIS A 226 -4.44 -10.97 3.40
CA HIS A 226 -3.77 -10.09 4.37
C HIS A 226 -2.38 -10.57 4.79
N VAL A 227 -1.58 -9.63 5.32
CA VAL A 227 -0.41 -9.93 6.16
C VAL A 227 -0.56 -9.19 7.47
N LYS A 228 -0.51 -9.92 8.59
CA LYS A 228 -0.68 -9.37 9.95
C LYS A 228 -1.98 -8.57 10.14
N GLY A 229 -3.05 -8.98 9.45
CA GLY A 229 -4.36 -8.34 9.52
C GLY A 229 -4.54 -7.10 8.64
N LEU A 230 -3.54 -6.68 7.87
CA LEU A 230 -3.70 -5.64 6.84
C LEU A 230 -3.82 -6.26 5.45
N GLU A 231 -4.84 -5.86 4.70
CA GLU A 231 -5.14 -6.36 3.37
C GLU A 231 -4.03 -6.05 2.35
N LEU A 232 -3.83 -6.96 1.41
CA LEU A 232 -2.82 -6.88 0.36
C LEU A 232 -3.14 -5.73 -0.63
N PRO A 233 -2.12 -4.98 -1.08
CA PRO A 233 -2.28 -3.91 -2.06
C PRO A 233 -2.35 -4.44 -3.50
N GLY A 234 -2.47 -3.53 -4.47
CA GLY A 234 -2.61 -3.81 -5.90
C GLY A 234 -1.35 -4.35 -6.60
N TYR A 235 -0.72 -5.36 -6.02
CA TYR A 235 0.50 -5.99 -6.54
C TYR A 235 0.42 -7.49 -6.28
N ASP A 236 0.39 -8.32 -7.32
CA ASP A 236 0.46 -9.77 -7.15
C ASP A 236 1.91 -10.18 -6.77
N PRO A 237 2.16 -10.62 -5.52
CA PRO A 237 3.51 -10.90 -5.04
C PRO A 237 4.12 -12.14 -5.70
N ARG A 238 3.32 -13.00 -6.34
CA ARG A 238 3.85 -14.18 -7.07
C ARG A 238 4.65 -13.77 -8.31
N SER A 239 4.45 -12.55 -8.80
CA SER A 239 5.11 -11.96 -9.96
C SER A 239 6.11 -10.84 -9.59
N LEU A 240 6.24 -10.51 -8.30
CA LEU A 240 7.05 -9.43 -7.73
C LEU A 240 7.68 -9.91 -6.41
N HIS A 241 8.73 -10.71 -6.49
CA HIS A 241 9.27 -11.43 -5.33
C HIS A 241 9.94 -10.50 -4.30
N THR A 242 10.52 -9.38 -4.71
CA THR A 242 11.09 -8.41 -3.77
C THR A 242 9.97 -7.70 -3.00
N MET A 243 8.90 -7.35 -3.69
CA MET A 243 7.66 -6.85 -3.09
C MET A 243 7.02 -7.89 -2.16
N ALA A 244 7.00 -9.16 -2.54
CA ALA A 244 6.51 -10.25 -1.70
C ALA A 244 7.25 -10.32 -0.35
N LEU A 245 8.57 -10.19 -0.37
CA LEU A 245 9.38 -10.07 0.85
C LEU A 245 8.96 -8.84 1.67
N GLY A 246 8.88 -7.67 1.02
CA GLY A 246 8.53 -6.41 1.68
C GLY A 246 7.16 -6.44 2.37
N LEU A 247 6.16 -7.06 1.72
CA LEU A 247 4.83 -7.28 2.30
C LEU A 247 4.89 -8.24 3.49
N ALA A 248 5.66 -9.33 3.38
CA ALA A 248 5.77 -10.34 4.43
C ALA A 248 6.40 -9.78 5.71
N VAL A 249 7.47 -8.98 5.62
CA VAL A 249 8.23 -8.49 6.79
C VAL A 249 7.83 -7.09 7.27
N GLY A 250 6.91 -6.42 6.57
CA GLY A 250 6.55 -5.02 6.80
C GLY A 250 5.95 -4.75 8.19
N THR A 251 6.43 -3.70 8.85
CA THR A 251 6.05 -3.36 10.24
C THR A 251 4.59 -2.93 10.42
N ARG A 252 3.87 -2.62 9.34
CA ARG A 252 2.45 -2.23 9.36
C ARG A 252 1.53 -3.33 8.82
N GLY A 253 2.07 -4.49 8.46
CA GLY A 253 1.38 -5.49 7.63
C GLY A 253 1.66 -5.26 6.14
N ALA A 254 0.76 -5.72 5.28
CA ALA A 254 0.91 -5.71 3.82
C ALA A 254 0.84 -4.30 3.20
N ASP A 255 1.94 -3.57 3.23
CA ASP A 255 1.96 -2.16 2.81
C ASP A 255 3.05 -1.83 1.81
N HIS A 256 2.64 -1.66 0.55
CA HIS A 256 3.52 -1.29 -0.55
C HIS A 256 4.20 0.07 -0.36
N ASN A 257 3.59 1.00 0.36
CA ASN A 257 4.07 2.37 0.49
C ASN A 257 5.12 2.53 1.60
N ARG A 258 5.19 1.61 2.57
CA ARG A 258 6.25 1.59 3.60
C ARG A 258 7.42 0.69 3.19
N SER A 259 7.13 -0.34 2.39
CA SER A 259 8.18 -1.17 1.81
C SER A 259 8.84 -0.48 0.59
N GLY A 260 8.07 -0.14 -0.44
CA GLY A 260 8.62 0.36 -1.71
C GLY A 260 9.37 -0.71 -2.53
N ALA A 261 9.40 -1.96 -2.09
CA ALA A 261 10.23 -3.01 -2.69
C ALA A 261 9.87 -3.34 -4.15
N TYR A 262 8.65 -3.02 -4.60
CA TYR A 262 8.26 -3.11 -6.01
C TYR A 262 9.16 -2.26 -6.93
N GLU A 263 9.82 -1.21 -6.41
CA GLU A 263 10.78 -0.41 -7.18
C GLU A 263 11.95 -1.25 -7.69
N ALA A 264 12.40 -2.22 -6.89
CA ALA A 264 13.44 -3.16 -7.30
C ALA A 264 12.93 -4.06 -8.42
N ASP A 265 11.74 -4.63 -8.25
CA ASP A 265 11.12 -5.56 -9.20
C ASP A 265 10.83 -4.91 -10.57
N PHE A 266 10.51 -3.60 -10.62
CA PHE A 266 10.33 -2.88 -11.89
C PHE A 266 11.61 -2.25 -12.45
N SER A 267 12.73 -2.37 -11.74
CA SER A 267 14.03 -1.90 -12.25
C SER A 267 14.68 -2.97 -13.14
N SER A 268 15.66 -2.55 -13.94
CA SER A 268 16.51 -3.47 -14.71
C SER A 268 17.52 -4.25 -13.84
N ARG A 269 17.57 -3.99 -12.53
CA ARG A 269 18.57 -4.57 -11.61
C ARG A 269 18.25 -5.99 -11.16
N SER A 270 17.01 -6.44 -11.32
CA SER A 270 16.57 -7.76 -10.83
C SER A 270 15.48 -8.38 -11.70
N ASP A 271 15.47 -9.70 -11.80
CA ASP A 271 14.30 -10.42 -12.31
C ASP A 271 13.25 -10.53 -11.19
N ARG A 272 12.15 -9.79 -11.36
CA ARG A 272 11.00 -9.75 -10.44
C ARG A 272 10.39 -11.11 -10.11
N ARG A 273 10.62 -12.14 -10.92
CA ARG A 273 10.09 -13.52 -10.71
C ARG A 273 11.11 -14.45 -10.06
N GLN A 274 12.34 -13.98 -9.82
CA GLN A 274 13.45 -14.79 -9.31
C GLN A 274 14.08 -14.14 -8.07
N GLY A 275 13.24 -13.78 -7.10
CA GLY A 275 13.73 -13.28 -5.81
C GLY A 275 14.58 -14.29 -5.05
N GLY A 276 15.55 -13.75 -4.31
CA GLY A 276 16.56 -14.49 -3.55
C GLY A 276 17.21 -13.59 -2.49
N PRO A 277 18.40 -13.94 -1.96
CA PRO A 277 19.07 -13.13 -0.94
C PRO A 277 19.27 -11.66 -1.34
N ASP A 278 19.53 -11.36 -2.61
CA ASP A 278 19.72 -9.98 -3.09
C ASP A 278 18.44 -9.13 -3.00
N SER A 279 17.25 -9.77 -3.05
CA SER A 279 15.97 -9.09 -2.82
C SER A 279 15.90 -8.50 -1.41
N ALA A 280 16.60 -9.07 -0.42
CA ALA A 280 16.64 -8.54 0.94
C ALA A 280 17.30 -7.17 1.01
N LEU A 281 18.46 -7.00 0.36
CA LEU A 281 19.17 -5.72 0.33
C LEU A 281 18.32 -4.64 -0.34
N ALA A 282 17.70 -4.96 -1.47
CA ALA A 282 16.83 -4.03 -2.18
C ALA A 282 15.56 -3.65 -1.39
N ALA A 283 14.96 -4.61 -0.68
CA ALA A 283 13.82 -4.33 0.19
C ALA A 283 14.22 -3.44 1.39
N ILE A 284 15.40 -3.67 1.98
CA ILE A 284 15.94 -2.83 3.07
C ILE A 284 16.22 -1.41 2.57
N GLU A 285 16.87 -1.27 1.41
CA GLU A 285 17.19 0.03 0.80
C GLU A 285 15.93 0.89 0.62
N THR A 286 14.88 0.28 0.06
CA THR A 286 13.60 0.96 -0.21
C THR A 286 12.82 1.28 1.07
N GLU A 287 12.79 0.37 2.05
CA GLU A 287 12.15 0.58 3.35
C GLU A 287 12.85 1.67 4.18
N ASP A 288 14.19 1.69 4.18
CA ASP A 288 14.97 2.68 4.92
C ASP A 288 14.77 4.08 4.30
N ARG A 289 14.81 4.17 2.96
CA ARG A 289 14.49 5.41 2.26
C ARG A 289 13.07 5.87 2.57
N ALA A 290 12.09 4.95 2.56
CA ALA A 290 10.71 5.25 2.92
C ALA A 290 10.59 5.79 4.34
N ALA A 291 11.28 5.19 5.32
CA ALA A 291 11.30 5.63 6.71
C ALA A 291 11.83 7.07 6.86
N VAL A 292 12.90 7.42 6.14
CA VAL A 292 13.44 8.79 6.14
C VAL A 292 12.47 9.77 5.48
N MET A 293 11.96 9.45 4.28
CA MET A 293 10.98 10.30 3.59
C MET A 293 9.75 10.57 4.46
N ASP A 294 9.25 9.55 5.15
CA ASP A 294 8.10 9.67 6.05
C ASP A 294 8.40 10.53 7.27
N SER A 295 9.61 10.45 7.81
CA SER A 295 10.05 11.26 8.95
C SER A 295 10.25 12.73 8.58
N LEU A 296 10.69 13.00 7.35
CA LEU A 296 10.81 14.35 6.78
C LEU A 296 9.49 14.90 6.21
N ILE A 297 8.45 14.06 6.15
CA ILE A 297 7.14 14.40 5.56
C ILE A 297 7.28 14.78 4.08
N LEU A 298 8.18 14.10 3.36
CA LEU A 298 8.35 14.23 1.92
C LEU A 298 7.46 13.23 1.18
N CYS A 299 6.73 13.71 0.17
CA CYS A 299 5.93 12.83 -0.68
C CYS A 299 6.82 11.83 -1.42
N LYS A 300 6.49 10.53 -1.34
CA LYS A 300 7.26 9.47 -2.01
C LYS A 300 7.26 9.55 -3.53
N PHE A 301 6.37 10.31 -4.16
CA PHE A 301 6.47 10.57 -5.61
C PHE A 301 7.68 11.43 -5.99
N LEU A 302 8.31 12.11 -5.02
CA LEU A 302 9.57 12.84 -5.24
C LEU A 302 10.80 11.93 -5.22
N ARG A 303 10.69 10.64 -4.86
CA ARG A 303 11.86 9.77 -4.66
C ARG A 303 12.79 9.69 -5.88
N GLY A 304 12.23 9.74 -7.09
CA GLY A 304 12.99 9.72 -8.35
C GLY A 304 13.49 11.10 -8.80
N VAL A 305 13.22 12.17 -8.05
CA VAL A 305 13.70 13.53 -8.31
C VAL A 305 15.08 13.76 -7.72
N PHE A 306 15.39 13.07 -6.61
CA PHE A 306 16.68 13.12 -5.94
C PHE A 306 17.73 12.30 -6.71
N THR A 307 18.96 12.82 -6.77
CA THR A 307 20.12 12.12 -7.33
C THR A 307 20.85 11.36 -6.24
N ASP A 308 21.10 12.01 -5.10
CA ASP A 308 21.55 11.40 -3.85
C ASP A 308 20.58 11.78 -2.75
N PHE A 309 19.57 10.93 -2.56
CA PHE A 309 18.50 11.21 -1.60
C PHE A 309 19.03 11.47 -0.20
N TYR A 310 19.99 10.70 0.31
CA TYR A 310 20.44 10.85 1.71
C TYR A 310 21.29 12.11 1.90
N GLY A 311 22.17 12.41 0.95
CA GLY A 311 22.95 13.66 0.98
C GLY A 311 22.06 14.90 0.89
N GLU A 312 21.16 14.92 -0.09
CA GLU A 312 20.22 16.04 -0.29
C GLU A 312 19.25 16.20 0.90
N ALA A 313 18.75 15.10 1.45
CA ALA A 313 17.88 15.12 2.62
C ALA A 313 18.59 15.65 3.87
N ALA A 314 19.85 15.27 4.09
CA ALA A 314 20.65 15.76 5.22
C ALA A 314 20.92 17.26 5.10
N GLN A 315 21.23 17.74 3.90
CA GLN A 315 21.39 19.16 3.63
C GLN A 315 20.09 19.94 3.90
N MET A 316 18.96 19.46 3.37
CA MET A 316 17.65 20.08 3.60
C MET A 316 17.33 20.18 5.10
N LEU A 317 17.54 19.09 5.86
CA LEU A 317 17.27 19.09 7.29
C LEU A 317 18.20 20.05 8.06
N SER A 318 19.47 20.13 7.66
CA SER A 318 20.46 21.01 8.28
C SER A 318 20.09 22.48 8.11
N VAL A 319 19.71 22.92 6.91
CA VAL A 319 19.34 24.32 6.66
C VAL A 319 18.01 24.73 7.29
N VAL A 320 17.09 23.77 7.48
CA VAL A 320 15.82 24.01 8.18
C VAL A 320 16.03 24.14 9.68
N THR A 321 16.79 23.21 10.28
CA THR A 321 16.90 23.06 11.75
C THR A 321 18.10 23.75 12.38
N GLY A 322 19.17 23.98 11.61
CA GLY A 322 20.46 24.48 12.09
C GLY A 322 21.34 23.40 12.73
N TRP A 323 20.88 22.16 12.78
CA TRP A 323 21.67 21.04 13.31
C TRP A 323 22.52 20.42 12.19
N PRO A 324 23.78 20.08 12.46
CA PRO A 324 24.61 19.41 11.46
C PRO A 324 24.10 17.98 11.26
N PHE A 325 23.64 17.66 10.05
CA PHE A 325 23.26 16.30 9.66
C PHE A 325 24.08 15.80 8.47
N THR A 326 24.35 14.50 8.47
CA THR A 326 25.01 13.77 7.39
C THR A 326 24.12 12.66 6.82
N ALA A 327 24.42 12.23 5.60
CA ALA A 327 23.76 11.09 4.96
C ALA A 327 23.86 9.80 5.81
N LEU A 328 25.01 9.57 6.44
CA LEU A 328 25.25 8.41 7.31
C LEU A 328 24.36 8.43 8.57
N GLU A 329 24.19 9.59 9.18
CA GLU A 329 23.30 9.76 10.33
C GLU A 329 21.85 9.50 9.94
N LEU A 330 21.39 9.98 8.78
CA LEU A 330 20.05 9.67 8.29
C LEU A 330 19.84 8.17 8.02
N GLY A 331 20.86 7.47 7.49
CA GLY A 331 20.84 6.02 7.38
C GLY A 331 20.70 5.32 8.75
N THR A 332 21.36 5.85 9.77
CA THR A 332 21.23 5.35 11.16
C THR A 332 19.84 5.63 11.72
N VAL A 333 19.26 6.80 11.44
CA VAL A 333 17.87 7.14 11.81
C VAL A 333 16.88 6.19 11.15
N ALA A 334 17.06 5.86 9.87
CA ALA A 334 16.21 4.90 9.16
C ALA A 334 16.18 3.54 9.87
N LYS A 335 17.37 2.99 10.15
CA LYS A 335 17.53 1.74 10.91
C LYS A 335 16.86 1.82 12.28
N ARG A 336 17.05 2.92 13.01
CA ARG A 336 16.41 3.15 14.32
C ARG A 336 14.89 3.11 14.22
N VAL A 337 14.30 3.82 13.25
CA VAL A 337 12.84 3.89 13.06
C VAL A 337 12.25 2.52 12.74
N VAL A 338 12.86 1.77 11.82
CA VAL A 338 12.38 0.44 11.44
C VAL A 338 12.48 -0.53 12.62
N ASN A 339 13.60 -0.54 13.33
CA ASN A 339 13.80 -1.41 14.48
C ASN A 339 12.91 -1.03 15.68
N ALA A 340 12.66 0.25 15.92
CA ALA A 340 11.74 0.70 16.95
C ALA A 340 10.32 0.17 16.71
N ARG A 341 9.82 0.26 15.47
CA ARG A 341 8.51 -0.30 15.08
C ARG A 341 8.48 -1.82 15.25
N LYS A 342 9.55 -2.52 14.84
CA LYS A 342 9.66 -3.97 15.03
C LYS A 342 9.61 -4.34 16.52
N CYS A 343 10.36 -3.66 17.38
CA CYS A 343 10.36 -3.90 18.83
C CYS A 343 8.97 -3.71 19.44
N LEU A 344 8.30 -2.60 19.11
CA LEU A 344 6.92 -2.35 19.57
C LEU A 344 5.96 -3.46 19.15
N ASN A 345 6.07 -3.94 17.92
CA ASN A 345 5.24 -5.02 17.43
C ASN A 345 5.57 -6.38 18.09
N GLN A 346 6.83 -6.66 18.37
CA GLN A 346 7.24 -7.90 19.07
C GLN A 346 6.69 -7.94 20.48
N ARG A 347 6.71 -6.79 21.17
CA ARG A 347 6.04 -6.63 22.45
C ARG A 347 4.52 -6.81 22.34
N ALA A 348 3.92 -6.44 21.21
CA ALA A 348 2.51 -6.67 20.92
C ALA A 348 2.18 -8.09 20.43
N GLY A 349 3.16 -9.01 20.37
CA GLY A 349 2.94 -10.42 20.03
C GLY A 349 3.41 -10.84 18.63
N TRP A 350 4.03 -9.96 17.83
CA TRP A 350 4.57 -10.34 16.52
C TRP A 350 5.57 -11.48 16.65
N THR A 351 5.34 -12.57 15.90
CA THR A 351 6.29 -13.68 15.75
C THR A 351 6.81 -13.84 14.32
N ALA A 352 7.94 -14.54 14.14
CA ALA A 352 8.44 -14.87 12.80
C ALA A 352 7.47 -15.72 11.96
N GLY A 353 6.47 -16.36 12.58
CA GLY A 353 5.42 -17.09 11.87
C GLY A 353 4.45 -16.17 11.13
N GLU A 354 4.33 -14.90 11.56
CA GLU A 354 3.51 -13.90 10.87
C GLU A 354 4.24 -13.24 9.69
N ASP A 355 5.54 -13.48 9.53
CA ASP A 355 6.34 -13.04 8.39
C ASP A 355 6.13 -14.03 7.23
N THR A 356 4.95 -13.94 6.60
CA THR A 356 4.49 -14.81 5.51
C THR A 356 3.50 -14.06 4.61
N LEU A 357 3.03 -14.72 3.57
CA LEU A 357 1.87 -14.34 2.75
C LEU A 357 0.71 -15.32 2.96
N PRO A 358 -0.53 -14.97 2.54
CA PRO A 358 -1.65 -15.90 2.46
C PRO A 358 -1.30 -17.21 1.77
N SER A 359 -1.88 -18.31 2.26
CA SER A 359 -1.51 -19.66 1.84
C SER A 359 -1.59 -19.86 0.33
N ARG A 360 -2.71 -19.44 -0.29
CA ARG A 360 -2.93 -19.46 -1.75
C ARG A 360 -1.73 -18.91 -2.53
N LEU A 361 -1.19 -17.78 -2.09
CA LEU A 361 -0.12 -17.09 -2.83
C LEU A 361 1.22 -17.85 -2.79
N LEU A 362 1.33 -18.87 -1.94
CA LEU A 362 2.52 -19.70 -1.77
C LEU A 362 2.33 -21.15 -2.23
N THR A 363 1.12 -21.52 -2.67
CA THR A 363 0.75 -22.88 -3.08
C THR A 363 0.14 -22.94 -4.48
N GLU A 364 -0.43 -21.84 -4.98
CA GLU A 364 -1.12 -21.78 -6.26
C GLU A 364 -0.44 -20.80 -7.21
N SER A 365 -0.30 -21.21 -8.48
CA SER A 365 -0.01 -20.30 -9.59
C SER A 365 -1.29 -19.57 -10.01
N PRO A 366 -1.23 -18.27 -10.35
CA PRO A 366 -2.39 -17.56 -10.89
C PRO A 366 -2.91 -18.24 -12.17
N ALA A 367 -4.23 -18.21 -12.35
CA ALA A 367 -4.90 -18.87 -13.48
C ALA A 367 -4.75 -18.09 -14.80
N GLN A 368 -3.52 -17.96 -15.31
CA GLN A 368 -3.21 -17.24 -16.55
C GLN A 368 -1.95 -17.75 -17.27
N PRO A 369 -1.81 -17.53 -18.59
CA PRO A 369 -0.57 -17.85 -19.32
C PRO A 369 0.64 -17.07 -18.78
N GLY A 370 1.79 -17.75 -18.64
CA GLY A 370 3.02 -17.11 -18.14
C GLY A 370 2.97 -16.70 -16.67
N ALA A 371 2.03 -17.27 -15.91
CA ALA A 371 1.91 -17.06 -14.47
C ALA A 371 3.23 -17.39 -13.74
N SER A 372 3.62 -16.50 -12.85
CA SER A 372 4.76 -16.69 -11.95
C SER A 372 4.29 -17.35 -10.65
N PHE A 373 5.19 -18.06 -9.98
CA PHE A 373 4.92 -18.76 -8.74
C PHE A 373 6.00 -18.42 -7.69
N LEU A 374 5.56 -18.16 -6.46
CA LEU A 374 6.43 -17.96 -5.32
C LEU A 374 6.22 -19.10 -4.32
N SER A 375 7.21 -19.96 -4.14
CA SER A 375 7.13 -21.03 -3.15
C SER A 375 7.34 -20.51 -1.72
N ARG A 376 6.76 -21.21 -0.73
CA ARG A 376 7.07 -20.98 0.70
C ARG A 376 8.58 -21.00 0.98
N SER A 377 9.29 -21.96 0.40
CA SER A 377 10.73 -22.11 0.61
C SER A 377 11.51 -20.90 0.08
N ARG A 378 11.14 -20.38 -1.09
CA ARG A 378 11.79 -19.20 -1.67
C ARG A 378 11.51 -17.95 -0.86
N LEU A 379 10.25 -17.72 -0.46
CA LEU A 379 9.92 -16.60 0.44
C LEU A 379 10.71 -16.72 1.75
N ARG A 380 10.81 -17.91 2.34
CA ARG A 380 11.56 -18.13 3.56
C ARG A 380 13.05 -17.82 3.39
N THR A 381 13.68 -18.20 2.27
CA THR A 381 15.07 -17.83 1.96
C THR A 381 15.26 -16.33 1.94
N MET A 382 14.35 -15.59 1.30
CA MET A 382 14.40 -14.12 1.26
C MET A 382 14.24 -13.50 2.65
N ILE A 383 13.32 -14.02 3.47
CA ILE A 383 13.10 -13.53 4.85
C ILE A 383 14.32 -13.76 5.73
N VAL A 384 14.94 -14.94 5.66
CA VAL A 384 16.15 -15.25 6.45
C VAL A 384 17.30 -14.33 6.04
N ALA A 385 17.47 -14.07 4.74
CA ALA A 385 18.43 -13.08 4.27
C ALA A 385 18.11 -11.68 4.83
N TYR A 386 16.85 -11.25 4.77
CA TYR A 386 16.40 -9.97 5.33
C TYR A 386 16.71 -9.84 6.82
N TYR A 387 16.46 -10.89 7.63
CA TYR A 387 16.82 -10.87 9.05
C TYR A 387 18.32 -10.71 9.26
N ARG A 388 19.13 -11.47 8.53
CA ARG A 388 20.59 -11.36 8.60
C ARG A 388 21.07 -9.96 8.25
N GLU A 389 20.60 -9.40 7.14
CA GLU A 389 20.99 -8.05 6.69
C GLU A 389 20.49 -6.95 7.64
N ARG A 390 19.34 -7.15 8.30
CA ARG A 390 18.86 -6.27 9.38
C ARG A 390 19.61 -6.43 10.71
N GLY A 391 20.45 -7.47 10.85
CA GLY A 391 21.11 -7.82 12.11
C GLY A 391 20.15 -8.41 13.15
N TRP A 392 19.02 -8.96 12.72
CA TRP A 392 18.04 -9.64 13.57
C TRP A 392 18.43 -11.10 13.83
N THR A 393 17.83 -11.72 14.84
CA THR A 393 17.98 -13.16 15.08
C THR A 393 17.24 -13.97 14.01
N GLU A 394 17.48 -15.29 13.95
CA GLU A 394 16.79 -16.20 13.02
C GLU A 394 15.26 -16.26 13.25
N GLN A 395 14.82 -15.93 14.46
CA GLN A 395 13.41 -15.77 14.86
C GLN A 395 12.90 -14.34 14.60
N GLY A 396 13.66 -13.53 13.85
CA GLY A 396 13.29 -12.16 13.49
C GLY A 396 13.26 -11.20 14.66
N ARG A 397 13.97 -11.48 15.77
CA ARG A 397 14.05 -10.57 16.94
C ARG A 397 15.13 -9.53 16.77
N VAL A 398 14.86 -8.31 17.22
CA VAL A 398 15.88 -7.26 17.32
C VAL A 398 16.73 -7.57 18.56
N PRO A 399 18.02 -7.94 18.42
CA PRO A 399 18.84 -8.31 19.57
C PRO A 399 19.19 -7.07 20.41
N GLU A 400 19.44 -7.28 21.70
CA GLU A 400 19.79 -6.23 22.66
C GLU A 400 20.98 -5.37 22.20
N ARG A 401 22.02 -5.99 21.63
CA ARG A 401 23.17 -5.26 21.06
C ARG A 401 22.74 -4.21 20.02
N LEU A 402 21.82 -4.58 19.13
CA LEU A 402 21.36 -3.71 18.05
C LEU A 402 20.43 -2.62 18.60
N ARG A 403 19.66 -2.94 19.65
CA ARG A 403 18.88 -1.92 20.37
C ARG A 403 19.79 -0.89 21.01
N ALA A 404 20.84 -1.31 21.72
CA ALA A 404 21.82 -0.41 22.32
C ALA A 404 22.54 0.45 21.26
N GLU A 405 23.04 -0.16 20.18
CA GLU A 405 23.64 0.55 19.04
C GLU A 405 22.73 1.63 18.44
N LEU A 406 21.40 1.38 18.44
CA LEU A 406 20.40 2.30 17.91
C LEU A 406 19.76 3.22 18.96
N GLY A 407 20.17 3.16 20.24
CA GLY A 407 19.56 3.96 21.31
C GLY A 407 18.09 3.60 21.59
N LEU A 408 17.75 2.32 21.49
CA LEU A 408 16.43 1.73 21.75
C LEU A 408 16.42 0.93 23.06
N GLU A 409 17.10 1.44 24.09
CA GLU A 409 17.26 0.78 25.39
C GLU A 409 16.07 0.98 26.32
N ASP A 410 15.14 1.89 25.98
CA ASP A 410 13.90 2.08 26.73
C ASP A 410 13.14 0.75 26.83
N PRO A 411 12.62 0.36 28.03
CA PRO A 411 11.87 -0.87 28.22
C PRO A 411 10.67 -1.02 27.26
N ALA A 412 10.16 0.08 26.68
CA ALA A 412 9.12 0.03 25.68
C ALA A 412 9.51 -0.77 24.42
N PHE A 413 10.81 -0.91 24.14
CA PHE A 413 11.38 -1.68 23.03
C PHE A 413 11.98 -3.03 23.46
N GLY A 414 11.88 -3.36 24.76
CA GLY A 414 12.45 -4.53 25.45
C GLY A 414 11.75 -5.85 25.21
#